data_AF-A0A0M0JAJ0-F1
#
_entry.id   AF-A0A0M0JAJ0-F1
#
_cell.length_a   1.000
_cell.length_b   1.000
_cell.length_c   1.000
_cell.angle_alpha   90.00
_cell.angle_beta   90.00
_cell.angle_gamma   90.00
#
_symmetry.space_group_name_H-M   'P 1'
#
loop_
_entity.id
_entity.type
_entity.pdbx_description
1 polymer ?
#
loop_
_entity_poly.entity_id
_entity_poly.type
_entity_poly.pdbx_seq_one_letter_code
_entity_poly.pdbx_strand_id
1 'polypeptide(L)'
;MRFYFYNVRKHMLSRLAGELGYNVIQTDTDVAWFANPYPALKAGVLAAHQLVVQPDLPLANAGVLYAQRIGAADPAAWVLRETVARIHTFSFHPEAVPSVVSWAQPPYFSNADEQSILNDVLASAITRRPCYIFSTAIMEMKYGGIKKHNRSFRWENTPESRTKASLMKMSRGRRAPRAAGVVARGATDGRGARVRRGE
;
A
#
# COMPACT_ATOMS: atom_id res chain seq x y z
N MET A 1 5.37 22.16 7.18
CA MET A 1 5.41 20.71 7.45
C MET A 1 4.36 20.03 6.56
N ARG A 2 4.67 19.71 5.28
CA ARG A 2 3.67 19.23 4.29
C ARG A 2 3.19 17.78 4.50
N PHE A 3 3.85 17.00 5.36
CA PHE A 3 3.60 15.56 5.54
C PHE A 3 2.96 15.17 6.89
N TYR A 4 2.68 16.13 7.77
CA TYR A 4 2.06 15.85 9.08
C TYR A 4 0.72 15.14 8.96
N PHE A 5 -0.04 15.45 7.92
CA PHE A 5 -1.32 14.82 7.63
C PHE A 5 -1.21 13.29 7.46
N TYR A 6 -0.20 12.79 6.75
CA TYR A 6 0.02 11.35 6.57
C TYR A 6 0.30 10.66 7.91
N ASN A 7 1.09 11.31 8.77
CA ASN A 7 1.35 10.81 10.12
C ASN A 7 0.04 10.69 10.92
N VAL A 8 -0.78 11.75 10.97
CA VAL A 8 -2.06 11.74 11.68
C VAL A 8 -3.01 10.68 11.12
N ARG A 9 -3.17 10.62 9.80
CA ARG A 9 -4.08 9.69 9.13
C ARG A 9 -3.72 8.23 9.44
N LYS A 10 -2.45 7.85 9.25
CA LYS A 10 -2.00 6.48 9.53
C LYS A 10 -1.99 6.17 11.02
N HIS A 11 -1.69 7.15 11.87
CA HIS A 11 -1.79 7.00 13.32
C HIS A 11 -3.23 6.68 13.73
N MET A 12 -4.21 7.43 13.24
CA MET A 12 -5.62 7.17 13.52
C MET A 12 -6.08 5.80 12.99
N LEU A 13 -5.67 5.41 11.78
CA LEU A 13 -5.95 4.08 11.25
C LEU A 13 -5.37 2.98 12.16
N SER A 14 -4.10 3.12 12.57
CA SER A 14 -3.43 2.17 13.46
C SER A 14 -4.14 2.05 14.81
N ARG A 15 -4.56 3.16 15.40
CA ARG A 15 -5.26 3.15 16.69
C ARG A 15 -6.66 2.54 16.58
N LEU A 16 -7.48 3.04 15.65
CA LEU A 16 -8.84 2.57 15.49
C LEU A 16 -8.90 1.08 15.14
N ALA A 17 -8.08 0.63 14.19
CA ALA A 17 -8.10 -0.77 13.77
C ALA A 17 -7.28 -1.69 14.67
N GLY A 18 -6.05 -1.29 15.02
CA GLY A 18 -5.09 -2.16 15.70
C GLY A 18 -5.16 -2.15 17.23
N GLU A 19 -5.57 -1.04 17.85
CA GLU A 19 -5.69 -0.94 19.31
C GLU A 19 -7.13 -1.11 19.78
N LEU A 20 -8.08 -0.50 19.07
CA LEU A 20 -9.50 -0.49 19.45
C LEU A 20 -10.33 -1.56 18.73
N GLY A 21 -9.76 -2.26 17.76
CA GLY A 21 -10.40 -3.39 17.07
C GLY A 21 -11.56 -3.01 16.13
N TYR A 22 -11.67 -1.74 15.73
CA TYR A 22 -12.67 -1.33 14.75
C TYR A 22 -12.32 -1.82 13.34
N ASN A 23 -13.35 -2.08 12.53
CA ASN A 23 -13.17 -2.23 11.10
C ASN A 23 -13.15 -0.84 10.46
N VAL A 24 -12.05 -0.47 9.82
CA VAL A 24 -11.81 0.91 9.34
C VAL A 24 -11.51 0.88 7.85
N ILE A 25 -12.22 1.73 7.09
CA ILE A 25 -11.84 2.08 5.73
C ILE A 25 -11.15 3.45 5.75
N GLN A 26 -9.90 3.50 5.33
CA GLN A 26 -9.19 4.73 5.05
C GLN A 26 -9.31 5.03 3.56
N THR A 27 -9.63 6.29 3.22
CA THR A 27 -9.58 6.77 1.85
C THR A 27 -8.83 8.09 1.71
N ASP A 28 -8.30 8.34 0.52
CA ASP A 28 -7.96 9.69 0.10
C ASP A 28 -9.21 10.56 -0.07
N THR A 29 -8.99 11.86 -0.10
CA THR A 29 -10.05 12.87 -0.23
C THR A 29 -10.60 12.99 -1.64
N ASP A 30 -9.90 12.42 -2.62
CA ASP A 30 -10.29 12.37 -4.04
C ASP A 30 -10.98 11.05 -4.43
N VAL A 31 -11.40 10.26 -3.43
CA VAL A 31 -12.16 9.02 -3.64
C VAL A 31 -13.67 9.30 -3.63
N ALA A 32 -14.36 8.85 -4.69
CA ALA A 32 -15.81 8.84 -4.77
C ALA A 32 -16.36 7.41 -4.67
N TRP A 33 -17.35 7.21 -3.79
CA TRP A 33 -18.05 5.93 -3.63
C TRP A 33 -19.42 5.99 -4.30
N PHE A 34 -19.64 5.14 -5.30
CA PHE A 34 -20.94 5.04 -5.99
C PHE A 34 -21.87 4.00 -5.36
N ALA A 35 -21.36 3.20 -4.43
CA ALA A 35 -22.10 2.19 -3.69
C ALA A 35 -21.46 1.95 -2.33
N ASN A 36 -22.20 1.35 -1.41
CA ASN A 36 -21.65 0.90 -0.14
C ASN A 36 -20.59 -0.21 -0.38
N PRO A 37 -19.31 -0.01 0.00
CA PRO A 37 -18.27 -0.99 -0.27
C PRO A 37 -18.25 -2.16 0.72
N TYR A 38 -18.89 -2.04 1.88
CA TYR A 38 -18.80 -3.03 2.94
C TYR A 38 -19.30 -4.44 2.56
N PRO A 39 -20.41 -4.60 1.80
CA PRO A 39 -20.84 -5.92 1.35
C PRO A 39 -19.77 -6.67 0.56
N ALA A 40 -19.03 -5.97 -0.32
CA ALA A 40 -17.95 -6.57 -1.09
C ALA A 40 -16.72 -6.89 -0.21
N LEU A 41 -16.34 -5.96 0.68
CA LEU A 41 -15.19 -6.12 1.57
C LEU A 41 -15.37 -7.24 2.62
N LYS A 42 -16.62 -7.48 3.04
CA LYS A 42 -16.99 -8.49 4.04
C LYS A 42 -17.46 -9.82 3.42
N ALA A 43 -17.35 -9.98 2.11
CA ALA A 43 -17.74 -11.20 1.41
C ALA A 43 -16.53 -11.92 0.77
N GLY A 44 -16.71 -13.21 0.52
CA GLY A 44 -15.78 -14.04 -0.26
C GLY A 44 -14.34 -14.01 0.27
N VAL A 45 -13.38 -13.96 -0.65
CA VAL A 45 -11.94 -14.01 -0.32
C VAL A 45 -11.47 -12.81 0.50
N LEU A 46 -12.07 -11.62 0.30
CA LEU A 46 -11.66 -10.41 1.01
C LEU A 46 -12.02 -10.50 2.49
N ALA A 47 -13.13 -11.16 2.82
CA ALA A 47 -13.52 -11.43 4.19
C ALA A 47 -12.48 -12.25 4.96
N ALA A 48 -11.59 -13.00 4.32
CA ALA A 48 -10.54 -13.76 4.99
C ALA A 48 -9.27 -12.95 5.32
N HIS A 49 -9.16 -11.70 4.83
CA HIS A 49 -7.96 -10.89 4.95
C HIS A 49 -8.14 -9.75 5.95
N GLN A 50 -7.11 -9.50 6.77
CA GLN A 50 -7.13 -8.42 7.76
C GLN A 50 -6.84 -7.04 7.16
N LEU A 51 -6.04 -7.00 6.10
CA LEU A 51 -5.76 -5.80 5.31
C LEU A 51 -6.14 -6.06 3.86
N VAL A 52 -6.99 -5.19 3.32
CA VAL A 52 -7.37 -5.16 1.91
C VAL A 52 -6.92 -3.83 1.34
N VAL A 53 -6.13 -3.87 0.28
CA VAL A 53 -5.54 -2.70 -0.37
C VAL A 53 -5.81 -2.74 -1.86
N GLN A 54 -5.87 -1.58 -2.50
CA GLN A 54 -5.88 -1.51 -3.95
C GLN A 54 -4.46 -1.81 -4.48
N PRO A 55 -4.30 -2.72 -5.46
CA PRO A 55 -3.00 -3.00 -6.05
C PRO A 55 -2.51 -1.79 -6.85
N ASP A 56 -1.24 -1.43 -6.65
CA ASP A 56 -0.54 -0.39 -7.40
C ASP A 56 0.96 -0.72 -7.41
N LEU A 57 1.74 -0.04 -8.23
CA LEU A 57 3.18 -0.25 -8.27
C LEU A 57 3.84 0.47 -7.09
N PRO A 58 4.69 -0.22 -6.29
CA PRO A 58 5.17 -1.59 -6.49
C PRO A 58 4.25 -2.70 -5.93
N LEU A 59 3.48 -2.45 -4.86
CA LEU A 59 2.58 -3.44 -4.25
C LEU A 59 1.16 -2.90 -3.98
N ALA A 60 1.04 -1.72 -3.36
CA ALA A 60 -0.22 -1.18 -2.88
C ALA A 60 -0.33 0.33 -3.07
N ASN A 61 -1.54 0.79 -3.37
CA ASN A 61 -1.94 2.19 -3.28
C ASN A 61 -2.31 2.52 -1.83
N ALA A 62 -1.87 3.66 -1.29
CA ALA A 62 -2.21 4.05 0.09
C ALA A 62 -3.55 4.79 0.21
N GLY A 63 -4.12 5.22 -0.91
CA GLY A 63 -5.34 6.01 -0.98
C GLY A 63 -6.62 5.22 -0.73
N VAL A 64 -6.60 3.88 -0.78
CA VAL A 64 -7.71 3.04 -0.28
C VAL A 64 -7.16 1.82 0.46
N LEU A 65 -7.45 1.75 1.76
CA LEU A 65 -7.07 0.64 2.63
C LEU A 65 -8.22 0.30 3.56
N TYR A 66 -8.63 -0.97 3.57
CA TYR A 66 -9.60 -1.50 4.52
C TYR A 66 -8.91 -2.44 5.52
N ALA A 67 -9.08 -2.15 6.81
CA ALA A 67 -8.58 -2.92 7.93
C ALA A 67 -9.76 -3.58 8.66
N GLN A 68 -9.67 -4.89 8.92
CA GLN A 68 -10.73 -5.64 9.59
C GLN A 68 -10.21 -6.74 10.51
N ARG A 69 -10.92 -6.96 11.61
CA ARG A 69 -10.64 -8.03 12.59
C ARG A 69 -9.16 -8.09 12.97
N ILE A 70 -8.58 -6.95 13.30
CA ILE A 70 -7.19 -6.84 13.74
C ILE A 70 -7.17 -6.81 15.26
N GLY A 71 -6.46 -7.76 15.87
CA GLY A 71 -6.04 -7.72 17.27
C GLY A 71 -4.65 -7.10 17.41
N ALA A 72 -4.34 -6.59 18.60
CA ALA A 72 -3.10 -5.85 18.86
C ALA A 72 -1.80 -6.65 18.55
N ALA A 73 -1.85 -7.98 18.71
CA ALA A 73 -0.73 -8.89 18.45
C ALA A 73 -0.64 -9.36 16.99
N ASP A 74 -1.62 -9.03 16.14
CA ASP A 74 -1.68 -9.58 14.79
C ASP A 74 -0.62 -8.97 13.86
N PRO A 75 -0.17 -9.72 12.84
CA PRO A 75 0.75 -9.20 11.83
C PRO A 75 0.24 -7.93 11.14
N ALA A 76 -1.07 -7.83 10.92
CA ALA A 76 -1.69 -6.63 10.35
C ALA A 76 -1.55 -5.41 11.26
N ALA A 77 -1.64 -5.58 12.58
CA ALA A 77 -1.41 -4.51 13.55
C ALA A 77 0.06 -4.03 13.51
N TRP A 78 1.00 -4.97 13.38
CA TRP A 78 2.42 -4.63 13.19
C TRP A 78 2.63 -3.80 11.91
N VAL A 79 2.02 -4.19 10.77
CA VAL A 79 2.13 -3.42 9.51
C VAL A 79 1.66 -1.97 9.70
N LEU A 80 0.53 -1.76 10.38
CA LEU A 80 0.00 -0.42 10.63
C LEU A 80 0.93 0.41 11.54
N ARG A 81 1.37 -0.16 12.67
CA ARG A 81 2.28 0.52 13.61
C ARG A 81 3.62 0.85 12.98
N GLU A 82 4.19 -0.10 12.25
CA GLU A 82 5.48 0.08 11.57
C GLU A 82 5.39 1.16 10.49
N THR A 83 4.27 1.23 9.77
CA THR A 83 4.03 2.30 8.79
C THR A 83 4.01 3.67 9.46
N VAL A 84 3.31 3.81 10.59
CA VAL A 84 3.28 5.05 11.37
C VAL A 84 4.67 5.42 11.90
N ALA A 85 5.39 4.45 12.48
CA ALA A 85 6.72 4.66 13.03
C ALA A 85 7.69 5.17 11.96
N ARG A 86 7.69 4.56 10.77
CA ARG A 86 8.57 4.98 9.67
C ARG A 86 8.16 6.34 9.07
N ILE A 87 6.87 6.65 8.98
CA ILE A 87 6.41 7.99 8.57
C ILE A 87 6.94 9.03 9.55
N HIS A 88 6.83 8.77 10.85
CA HIS A 88 7.36 9.66 11.87
C HIS A 88 8.89 9.82 11.73
N THR A 89 9.63 8.71 11.72
CA THR A 89 11.09 8.72 11.60
C THR A 89 11.55 9.52 10.37
N PHE A 90 11.04 9.22 9.18
CA PHE A 90 11.51 9.89 7.97
C PHE A 90 10.94 11.30 7.75
N SER A 91 9.91 11.70 8.51
CA SER A 91 9.41 13.08 8.52
C SER A 91 10.24 14.00 9.43
N PHE A 92 10.77 13.47 10.53
CA PHE A 92 11.37 14.27 11.60
C PHE A 92 12.85 13.98 11.87
N HIS A 93 13.34 12.81 11.45
CA HIS A 93 14.68 12.30 11.72
C HIS A 93 15.38 11.81 10.44
N PRO A 94 15.65 12.69 9.45
CA PRO A 94 16.35 12.31 8.23
C PRO A 94 17.76 11.74 8.49
N GLU A 95 18.39 12.07 9.63
CA GLU A 95 19.63 11.49 10.11
C GLU A 95 19.56 9.98 10.38
N ALA A 96 18.36 9.40 10.45
CA ALA A 96 18.17 7.96 10.59
C ALA A 96 18.43 7.19 9.28
N VAL A 97 18.38 7.84 8.12
CA VAL A 97 18.59 7.20 6.80
C VAL A 97 19.87 6.34 6.71
N PRO A 98 21.07 6.81 7.10
CA PRO A 98 22.29 5.98 7.05
C PRO A 98 22.22 4.70 7.90
N SER A 99 21.37 4.65 8.93
CA SER A 99 21.19 3.43 9.75
C SER A 99 20.44 2.33 9.00
N VAL A 100 19.67 2.68 7.97
CA VAL A 100 18.85 1.74 7.18
C VAL A 100 19.33 1.57 5.74
N VAL A 101 20.08 2.53 5.22
CA VAL A 101 20.74 2.50 3.91
C VAL A 101 22.23 2.79 4.14
N SER A 102 23.02 1.74 4.34
CA SER A 102 24.43 1.84 4.77
C SER A 102 25.35 2.62 3.81
N TRP A 103 24.97 2.72 2.54
CA TRP A 103 25.71 3.44 1.51
C TRP A 103 25.19 4.87 1.28
N ALA A 104 24.19 5.32 2.04
CA ALA A 104 23.68 6.68 1.99
C ALA A 104 24.77 7.70 2.35
N GLN A 105 24.70 8.90 1.78
CA GLN A 105 25.67 9.97 2.04
C GLN A 105 24.95 11.29 2.29
N PRO A 106 25.43 12.14 3.21
CA PRO A 106 24.85 13.47 3.42
C PRO A 106 24.86 14.30 2.13
N PRO A 107 23.84 15.15 1.90
CA PRO A 107 22.57 15.21 2.65
C PRO A 107 21.71 13.97 2.40
N TYR A 108 20.99 13.52 3.42
CA TYR A 108 20.16 12.32 3.35
C TYR A 108 18.77 12.59 2.79
N PHE A 109 18.24 11.62 2.06
CA PHE A 109 16.99 11.67 1.33
C PHE A 109 16.11 10.48 1.67
N SER A 110 14.91 10.78 2.14
CA SER A 110 13.82 9.83 2.31
C SER A 110 12.52 10.46 1.81
N ASN A 111 11.66 9.64 1.22
CA ASN A 111 10.29 9.99 0.92
C ASN A 111 9.41 9.58 2.10
N ALA A 112 8.93 10.58 2.86
CA ALA A 112 8.02 10.38 3.98
C ALA A 112 6.55 10.19 3.55
N ASP A 113 6.29 10.11 2.24
CA ASP A 113 5.01 9.74 1.65
C ASP A 113 4.49 8.39 2.17
N GLU A 114 3.20 8.34 2.50
CA GLU A 114 2.58 7.15 3.10
C GLU A 114 2.56 5.95 2.15
N GLN A 115 2.42 6.15 0.84
CA GLN A 115 2.44 5.06 -0.13
C GLN A 115 3.82 4.41 -0.21
N SER A 116 4.87 5.22 -0.30
CA SER A 116 6.24 4.72 -0.39
C SER A 116 6.63 3.93 0.87
N ILE A 117 6.26 4.43 2.05
CA ILE A 117 6.53 3.76 3.33
C ILE A 117 5.68 2.50 3.51
N LEU A 118 4.37 2.54 3.21
CA LEU A 118 3.51 1.37 3.28
C LEU A 118 4.06 0.23 2.42
N ASN A 119 4.52 0.54 1.21
CA ASN A 119 5.12 -0.45 0.32
C ASN A 119 6.41 -1.07 0.89
N ASP A 120 7.24 -0.30 1.59
CA ASP A 120 8.43 -0.81 2.28
C ASP A 120 8.09 -1.72 3.48
N VAL A 121 7.04 -1.38 4.23
CA VAL A 121 6.56 -2.21 5.34
C VAL A 121 5.94 -3.51 4.82
N LEU A 122 5.13 -3.44 3.76
CA LEU A 122 4.58 -4.64 3.11
C LEU A 122 5.70 -5.51 2.52
N ALA A 123 6.70 -4.92 1.86
CA ALA A 123 7.89 -5.62 1.41
C ALA A 123 8.61 -6.30 2.59
N SER A 124 8.70 -5.61 3.73
CA SER A 124 9.32 -6.16 4.93
C SER A 124 8.55 -7.37 5.46
N ALA A 125 7.22 -7.30 5.51
CA ALA A 125 6.35 -8.40 5.93
C ALA A 125 6.45 -9.60 4.98
N ILE A 126 6.40 -9.37 3.66
CA ILE A 126 6.45 -10.41 2.63
C ILE A 126 7.80 -11.13 2.65
N THR A 127 8.89 -10.38 2.78
CA THR A 127 10.25 -10.93 2.72
C THR A 127 10.80 -11.35 4.08
N ARG A 128 10.07 -11.08 5.18
CA ARG A 128 10.47 -11.34 6.57
C ARG A 128 11.83 -10.71 6.93
N ARG A 129 12.12 -9.53 6.41
CA ARG A 129 13.33 -8.74 6.70
C ARG A 129 13.04 -7.25 6.57
N PRO A 130 13.70 -6.36 7.33
CA PRO A 130 13.55 -4.93 7.14
C PRO A 130 13.90 -4.53 5.70
N CYS A 131 12.98 -3.86 5.02
CA CYS A 131 13.14 -3.35 3.67
C CYS A 131 12.88 -1.84 3.66
N TYR A 132 13.80 -1.09 3.07
CA TYR A 132 13.76 0.37 2.94
C TYR A 132 14.11 0.75 1.49
N ILE A 133 13.33 0.25 0.55
CA ILE A 133 13.63 0.29 -0.89
C ILE A 133 13.00 1.53 -1.51
N PHE A 134 11.71 1.70 -1.32
CA PHE A 134 10.88 2.66 -2.04
C PHE A 134 10.93 4.03 -1.40
N SER A 135 10.88 4.08 -0.06
CA SER A 135 10.92 5.33 0.69
C SER A 135 12.34 5.89 0.82
N THR A 136 13.39 5.07 0.95
CA THR A 136 14.75 5.59 1.20
C THR A 136 15.76 5.23 0.10
N ALA A 137 16.05 3.94 -0.16
CA ALA A 137 17.15 3.56 -1.04
C ALA A 137 17.01 4.11 -2.47
N ILE A 138 15.80 4.09 -3.06
CA ILE A 138 15.57 4.71 -4.37
C ILE A 138 15.78 6.23 -4.30
N MET A 139 15.42 6.88 -3.20
CA MET A 139 15.59 8.32 -3.02
C MET A 139 17.07 8.68 -2.89
N GLU A 140 17.83 7.95 -2.08
CA GLU A 140 19.29 8.06 -1.98
C GLU A 140 19.98 7.82 -3.33
N MET A 141 19.56 6.80 -4.08
CA MET A 141 20.13 6.50 -5.40
C MET A 141 19.85 7.62 -6.42
N LYS A 142 18.66 8.25 -6.36
CA LYS A 142 18.24 9.28 -7.31
C LYS A 142 18.78 10.67 -6.97
N TYR A 143 18.70 11.05 -5.70
CA TYR A 143 18.89 12.41 -5.23
C TYR A 143 20.07 12.55 -4.27
N GLY A 144 20.50 11.45 -3.64
CA GLY A 144 21.62 11.43 -2.71
C GLY A 144 22.98 11.72 -3.34
N GLY A 145 23.97 11.95 -2.47
CA GLY A 145 25.34 12.29 -2.86
C GLY A 145 26.15 11.12 -3.42
N ILE A 146 25.67 9.88 -3.32
CA ILE A 146 26.50 8.68 -3.52
C ILE A 146 27.17 8.62 -4.90
N LYS A 147 26.50 9.04 -5.97
CA LYS A 147 27.09 9.05 -7.33
C LYS A 147 28.19 10.09 -7.50
N LYS A 148 28.15 11.18 -6.72
CA LYS A 148 29.19 12.22 -6.72
C LYS A 148 30.41 11.76 -5.93
N HIS A 149 30.19 11.11 -4.79
CA HIS A 149 31.26 10.71 -3.86
C HIS A 149 31.85 9.34 -4.16
N ASN A 150 31.12 8.47 -4.84
CA ASN A 150 31.56 7.12 -5.18
C ASN A 150 31.21 6.76 -6.63
N ARG A 151 32.19 6.94 -7.53
CA ARG A 151 32.03 6.61 -8.96
C ARG A 151 31.91 5.11 -9.24
N SER A 152 32.29 4.23 -8.31
CA SER A 152 32.14 2.78 -8.46
C SER A 152 30.77 2.27 -7.99
N PHE A 153 29.96 3.13 -7.35
CA PHE A 153 28.61 2.77 -6.94
C PHE A 153 27.76 2.35 -8.15
N ARG A 154 27.07 1.21 -8.02
CA ARG A 154 26.11 0.68 -8.99
C ARG A 154 24.88 0.20 -8.21
N TRP A 155 23.71 0.70 -8.60
CA TRP A 155 22.45 0.34 -7.94
C TRP A 155 22.18 -1.17 -8.05
N GLU A 156 22.52 -1.76 -9.18
CA GLU A 156 22.32 -3.16 -9.51
C GLU A 156 23.04 -4.10 -8.53
N ASN A 157 24.10 -3.61 -7.90
CA ASN A 157 24.90 -4.38 -6.95
C ASN A 157 24.33 -4.34 -5.52
N THR A 158 23.34 -3.48 -5.24
CA THR A 158 22.82 -3.31 -3.89
C THR A 158 21.80 -4.40 -3.51
N PRO A 159 21.70 -4.76 -2.21
CA PRO A 159 20.65 -5.66 -1.72
C PRO A 159 19.23 -5.18 -2.03
N GLU A 160 18.99 -3.86 -1.99
CA GLU A 160 17.69 -3.24 -2.22
C GLU A 160 17.24 -3.41 -3.67
N SER A 161 18.16 -3.29 -4.63
CA SER A 161 17.88 -3.52 -6.05
C SER A 161 17.44 -4.95 -6.34
N ARG A 162 18.17 -5.93 -5.79
CA ARG A 162 17.82 -7.36 -5.91
C ARG A 162 16.46 -7.66 -5.29
N THR A 163 16.20 -7.08 -4.12
CA THR A 163 14.93 -7.25 -3.41
C THR A 163 13.77 -6.66 -4.20
N LYS A 164 13.95 -5.45 -4.73
CA LYS A 164 12.98 -4.80 -5.62
C LYS A 164 12.66 -5.68 -6.83
N ALA A 165 13.67 -6.21 -7.51
CA ALA A 165 13.47 -7.06 -8.67
C ALA A 165 12.67 -8.34 -8.32
N SER A 166 12.95 -8.96 -7.17
CA SER A 166 12.21 -10.11 -6.66
C SER A 166 10.74 -9.77 -6.38
N LEU A 167 10.47 -8.67 -5.67
CA LEU A 167 9.11 -8.19 -5.38
C LEU A 167 8.31 -7.90 -6.66
N MET A 168 8.94 -7.25 -7.65
CA MET A 168 8.32 -6.95 -8.94
C MET A 168 8.02 -8.20 -9.76
N LYS A 169 8.85 -9.25 -9.65
CA LYS A 169 8.58 -10.55 -10.28
C LYS A 169 7.37 -11.22 -9.63
N MET A 170 7.28 -11.18 -8.30
CA MET A 170 6.14 -11.75 -7.55
C MET A 170 4.83 -11.02 -7.85
N SER A 171 4.84 -9.69 -7.95
CA SER A 171 3.62 -8.91 -8.25
C SER A 171 3.12 -9.14 -9.67
N ARG A 172 4.03 -9.29 -10.65
CA ARG A 172 3.68 -9.60 -12.05
C ARG A 172 3.16 -11.02 -12.25
N GLY A 173 3.71 -12.01 -11.53
CA GLY A 173 3.29 -13.41 -11.62
C GLY A 173 1.91 -13.70 -11.02
N ARG A 174 1.37 -12.79 -10.21
CA ARG A 174 0.03 -12.90 -9.58
C ARG A 174 -1.09 -12.19 -10.34
N ARG A 175 -0.84 -11.64 -11.54
CA ARG A 175 -1.93 -11.26 -12.44
C ARG A 175 -2.65 -12.54 -12.90
N ALA A 176 -3.69 -12.94 -12.17
CA ALA A 176 -4.70 -13.85 -12.69
C ALA A 176 -5.20 -13.33 -14.06
N PRO A 177 -5.58 -14.21 -15.00
CA PRO A 177 -6.16 -13.78 -16.27
C PRO A 177 -7.33 -12.84 -15.98
N ARG A 178 -7.42 -11.74 -16.74
CA ARG A 178 -8.53 -10.78 -16.67
C ARG A 178 -9.83 -11.57 -16.51
N ALA A 179 -10.47 -11.45 -15.34
CA ALA A 179 -11.82 -11.96 -15.18
C ALA A 179 -12.64 -11.26 -16.26
N ALA A 180 -13.13 -12.06 -17.22
CA ALA A 180 -14.05 -11.60 -18.25
C ALA A 180 -15.17 -10.83 -17.54
N GLY A 181 -15.48 -9.64 -18.05
CA GLY A 181 -16.51 -8.80 -17.50
C GLY A 181 -17.79 -9.60 -17.31
N VAL A 182 -18.22 -9.75 -16.05
CA VAL A 182 -19.59 -10.10 -15.74
C VAL A 182 -20.40 -8.86 -16.07
N VAL A 183 -20.81 -8.77 -17.34
CA VAL A 183 -21.94 -7.93 -17.72
C VAL A 183 -23.13 -8.53 -16.98
N ALA A 184 -23.60 -7.83 -15.95
CA ALA A 184 -24.87 -8.14 -15.32
C ALA A 184 -25.93 -8.10 -16.43
N ARG A 185 -26.39 -9.27 -16.88
CA ARG A 185 -27.60 -9.36 -17.71
C ARG A 185 -28.73 -8.85 -16.83
N GLY A 186 -29.28 -7.70 -17.21
CA GLY A 186 -30.51 -7.19 -16.63
C GLY A 186 -31.58 -8.27 -16.72
N ALA A 187 -32.18 -8.58 -15.59
CA ALA A 187 -33.38 -9.38 -15.53
C ALA A 187 -34.51 -8.58 -16.19
N THR A 188 -34.87 -8.94 -17.42
CA THR A 188 -36.20 -8.67 -17.96
C THR A 188 -37.00 -9.96 -17.90
N ASP A 189 -37.59 -10.21 -16.73
CA ASP A 189 -38.76 -11.06 -16.61
C ASP A 189 -39.97 -10.28 -17.13
N GLY A 190 -40.70 -10.86 -18.08
CA GLY A 190 -41.85 -10.21 -18.68
C GLY A 190 -42.45 -11.00 -19.83
N ARG A 191 -42.91 -12.23 -19.57
CA ARG A 191 -43.80 -12.93 -20.50
C ARG A 191 -45.16 -12.22 -20.54
N GLY A 192 -45.52 -11.74 -21.72
CA GLY A 192 -46.87 -11.92 -22.29
C GLY A 192 -47.94 -10.90 -21.94
N ALA A 193 -48.22 -10.01 -22.90
CA ALA A 193 -49.59 -9.61 -23.22
C ALA A 193 -49.70 -9.21 -24.69
N ARG A 194 -50.45 -9.99 -25.46
CA ARG A 194 -50.96 -9.63 -26.79
C ARG A 194 -51.89 -8.42 -26.64
N VAL A 195 -51.73 -7.40 -27.48
CA VAL A 195 -52.83 -6.51 -27.85
C VAL A 195 -52.85 -6.36 -29.37
N ARG A 196 -54.00 -6.70 -29.95
CA ARG A 196 -54.34 -6.59 -31.38
C ARG A 196 -54.33 -5.11 -31.78
N ARG A 197 -53.76 -4.78 -32.94
CA ARG A 197 -54.07 -3.52 -33.64
C ARG A 197 -55.38 -3.72 -34.40
N GLY A 198 -56.36 -2.90 -34.08
CA GLY A 198 -57.55 -2.63 -34.87
C GLY A 198 -57.77 -1.12 -34.83
N GLU A 199 -58.02 -0.57 -36.02
CA GLU A 199 -58.37 0.82 -36.37
C GLU A 199 -57.22 1.84 -36.41
#